data_AF-A0AAE0RDA7-F1
#
_entry.id   AF-A0AAE0RDA7-F1
#
_cell.length_a   1.000
_cell.length_b   1.000
_cell.length_c   1.000
_cell.angle_alpha   90.00
_cell.angle_beta   90.00
_cell.angle_gamma   90.00
#
_symmetry.space_group_name_H-M   'P 1'
#
loop_
_entity.id
_entity.type
_entity.pdbx_description
1 polymer ?
#
loop_
_entity_poly.entity_id
_entity_poly.type
_entity_poly.pdbx_seq_one_letter_code
_entity_poly.pdbx_strand_id
1 'polypeptide(L)'
;MDRTEENRQEYKELQCRVKREVSKAKQKAYDELYTRLDTREGEKDLYRLARQRDRDGKDVQQVRVIKDRDGRVLTSEESVQRRWKEYFEELMNEEN
;
A
#
# COMPACT_ATOMS: atom_id res chain seq x y z
N MET A 1 50.11 -0.07 9.42
CA MET A 1 48.98 -0.13 8.47
C MET A 1 47.86 -0.92 9.14
N ASP A 2 47.21 -0.32 10.14
CA ASP A 2 46.03 -0.91 10.77
C ASP A 2 44.81 -0.04 10.44
N ARG A 3 44.57 0.13 9.14
CA ARG A 3 43.58 1.06 8.57
C ARG A 3 42.19 0.42 8.44
N THR A 4 41.98 -0.78 8.95
CA THR A 4 40.77 -1.55 8.64
C THR A 4 39.68 -1.33 9.68
N GLU A 5 40.02 -1.32 10.97
CA GLU A 5 39.04 -1.13 12.04
C GLU A 5 38.74 0.35 12.32
N GLU A 6 39.73 1.24 12.27
CA GLU A 6 39.50 2.71 12.37
C GLU A 6 38.61 3.22 11.23
N ASN A 7 38.90 2.86 9.97
CA ASN A 7 38.06 3.27 8.83
C ASN A 7 36.65 2.71 8.94
N ARG A 8 36.51 1.48 9.48
CA ARG A 8 35.20 0.86 9.71
C ARG A 8 34.42 1.59 10.80
N GLN A 9 35.10 2.03 11.85
CA GLN A 9 34.51 2.80 12.94
C GLN A 9 34.06 4.17 12.45
N GLU A 10 34.90 4.88 11.71
CA GLU A 10 34.56 6.17 11.09
C GLU A 10 33.35 6.04 10.14
N TYR A 11 33.33 4.99 9.31
CA TYR A 11 32.19 4.71 8.45
C TYR A 11 30.88 4.50 9.24
N LYS A 12 30.92 3.73 10.33
CA LYS A 12 29.75 3.52 11.20
C LYS A 12 29.27 4.83 11.82
N GLU A 13 30.19 5.69 12.26
CA GLU A 13 29.85 6.99 12.85
C GLU A 13 29.20 7.92 11.83
N LEU A 14 29.75 8.00 10.63
CA LEU A 14 29.14 8.74 9.52
C LEU A 14 27.75 8.19 9.18
N GLN A 15 27.61 6.87 9.10
CA GLN A 15 26.32 6.23 8.86
C GLN A 15 25.30 6.54 9.96
N CYS A 16 25.71 6.55 11.22
CA CYS A 16 24.88 6.95 12.35
C CYS A 16 24.45 8.42 12.24
N ARG A 17 25.36 9.33 11.88
CA ARG A 17 25.06 10.75 11.66
C ARG A 17 24.06 10.92 10.53
N VAL A 18 24.27 10.25 9.39
CA VAL A 18 23.33 10.29 8.25
C VAL A 18 21.96 9.76 8.66
N LYS A 19 21.88 8.62 9.35
CA LYS A 19 20.61 8.06 9.83
C LYS A 19 19.88 9.03 10.76
N ARG A 20 20.61 9.74 11.64
CA ARG A 20 20.03 10.78 12.51
C ARG A 20 19.46 11.94 11.72
N GLU A 21 20.19 12.46 10.74
CA GLU A 21 19.70 13.58 9.92
C GLU A 21 18.50 13.16 9.06
N VAL A 22 18.51 11.95 8.49
CA VAL A 22 17.33 11.39 7.79
C VAL A 22 16.14 11.27 8.74
N SER A 23 16.36 10.81 9.98
CA SER A 23 15.29 10.72 10.98
C SER A 23 14.72 12.09 11.33
N LYS A 24 15.57 13.11 11.51
CA LYS A 24 15.12 14.50 11.76
C LYS A 24 14.33 15.07 10.59
N ALA A 25 14.80 14.86 9.36
CA ALA A 25 14.09 15.29 8.16
C ALA A 25 12.72 14.61 8.03
N LYS A 26 12.64 13.30 8.29
CA LYS A 26 11.37 12.56 8.32
C LYS A 26 10.43 13.11 9.40
N GLN A 27 10.94 13.33 10.62
CA GLN A 27 10.14 13.86 11.71
C GLN A 27 9.53 15.22 11.34
N LYS A 28 10.36 16.14 10.83
CA LYS A 28 9.91 17.46 10.38
C LYS A 28 8.82 17.35 9.31
N ALA A 29 8.98 16.47 8.33
CA ALA A 29 7.97 16.25 7.29
C ALA A 29 6.65 15.70 7.86
N TYR A 30 6.70 14.83 8.87
CA TYR A 30 5.50 14.35 9.55
C TYR A 30 4.83 15.44 10.38
N ASP A 31 5.58 16.26 11.11
CA ASP A 31 5.04 17.36 11.91
C ASP A 31 4.29 18.37 11.02
N GLU A 32 4.88 18.72 9.87
CA GLU A 32 4.23 19.57 8.85
C GLU A 32 2.95 18.92 8.29
N LEU A 33 2.99 17.61 8.01
CA LEU A 33 1.82 16.87 7.56
C LEU A 33 0.70 16.91 8.60
N TYR A 34 1.00 16.61 9.87
CA TYR A 34 -0.02 16.61 10.93
C TYR A 34 -0.63 17.99 11.14
N THR A 35 0.20 19.04 11.12
CA THR A 35 -0.28 20.43 11.21
C THR A 35 -1.27 20.75 10.09
N ARG A 36 -0.98 20.30 8.85
CA ARG A 36 -1.90 20.50 7.72
C ARG A 36 -3.19 19.68 7.87
N LEU A 37 -3.12 18.45 8.37
CA LEU A 37 -4.29 17.59 8.54
C LEU A 37 -5.25 18.09 9.63
N ASP A 38 -4.77 18.93 10.55
CA ASP A 38 -5.58 19.56 11.61
C ASP A 38 -6.38 20.78 11.10
N THR A 39 -6.18 21.21 9.85
CA THR A 39 -6.98 22.27 9.24
C THR A 39 -8.21 21.70 8.52
N ARG A 40 -9.22 22.56 8.31
CA ARG A 40 -10.44 22.19 7.59
C ARG A 40 -10.16 21.77 6.14
N GLU A 41 -9.16 22.36 5.51
CA GLU A 41 -8.68 21.96 4.17
C GLU A 41 -7.97 20.60 4.20
N GLY A 42 -7.31 20.27 5.32
CA GLY A 42 -6.62 19.00 5.57
C GLY A 42 -7.54 17.79 5.71
N GLU A 43 -8.82 17.99 6.04
CA GLU A 43 -9.82 16.93 6.17
C GLU A 43 -9.94 16.10 4.88
N LYS A 44 -9.91 16.75 3.71
CA LYS A 44 -9.97 16.05 2.41
C LYS A 44 -8.73 15.18 2.17
N ASP A 45 -7.58 15.61 2.66
CA ASP A 45 -6.33 14.86 2.57
C ASP A 45 -6.33 13.67 3.53
N LEU A 46 -6.92 13.79 4.73
CA LEU A 46 -7.15 12.65 5.64
C LEU A 46 -7.99 11.56 4.98
N TYR A 47 -9.11 11.92 4.36
CA TYR A 47 -9.94 10.96 3.63
C TYR A 47 -9.19 10.28 2.48
N ARG A 48 -8.34 11.02 1.77
CA ARG A 48 -7.49 10.45 0.70
C ARG A 48 -6.47 9.46 1.26
N LEU A 49 -5.80 9.80 2.37
CA LEU A 49 -4.84 8.94 3.06
C LEU A 49 -5.51 7.66 3.56
N ALA A 50 -6.69 7.77 4.18
CA ALA A 50 -7.47 6.61 4.64
C ALA A 50 -7.83 5.67 3.47
N ARG A 51 -8.32 6.23 2.35
CA ARG A 51 -8.63 5.44 1.14
C ARG A 51 -7.41 4.81 0.49
N GLN A 52 -6.23 5.43 0.59
CA GLN A 52 -5.00 4.83 0.08
C GLN A 52 -4.59 3.65 0.95
N ARG A 53 -4.62 3.80 2.28
CA ARG A 53 -4.32 2.70 3.22
C ARG A 53 -5.26 1.51 3.04
N ASP A 54 -6.55 1.76 2.87
CA ASP A 54 -7.54 0.71 2.57
C ASP A 54 -7.19 -0.05 1.28
N ARG A 55 -6.80 0.67 0.22
CA ARG A 55 -6.37 0.04 -1.04
C ARG A 55 -5.06 -0.72 -0.89
N ASP A 56 -4.09 -0.17 -0.18
CA ASP A 56 -2.78 -0.82 0.03
C ASP A 56 -2.91 -2.12 0.82
N GLY A 57 -3.90 -2.22 1.71
CA GLY A 57 -4.20 -3.43 2.49
C GLY A 57 -5.05 -4.48 1.77
N LYS A 58 -5.55 -4.20 0.56
CA LYS A 58 -6.33 -5.16 -0.24
C LYS A 58 -5.40 -5.99 -1.11
N ASP A 59 -5.48 -7.32 -0.97
CA ASP A 59 -4.73 -8.29 -1.81
C ASP A 59 -5.05 -8.17 -3.30
N VAL A 60 -6.27 -7.70 -3.62
CA VAL A 60 -6.74 -7.47 -4.97
C VAL A 60 -7.07 -5.99 -5.12
N GLN A 61 -6.08 -5.20 -5.56
CA GLN A 61 -6.22 -3.76 -5.74
C GLN A 61 -6.97 -3.38 -7.02
N GLN A 62 -7.09 -4.31 -7.97
CA GLN A 62 -7.78 -4.12 -9.25
C GLN A 62 -8.82 -5.23 -9.44
N VAL A 63 -10.04 -4.86 -9.83
CA VAL A 63 -11.07 -5.83 -10.23
C VAL A 63 -10.47 -6.69 -11.35
N ARG A 64 -10.28 -7.99 -11.08
CA ARG A 64 -9.86 -8.93 -12.11
C ARG A 64 -10.97 -8.97 -13.15
N VAL A 65 -10.68 -8.42 -14.33
CA VAL A 65 -11.56 -8.53 -15.49
C VAL A 65 -11.77 -10.01 -15.78
N ILE A 66 -12.98 -10.51 -15.52
CA ILE A 66 -13.39 -11.87 -15.85
C ILE A 66 -14.50 -11.81 -16.89
N LYS A 67 -14.61 -12.86 -17.70
CA LYS A 67 -15.69 -12.97 -18.68
C LYS A 67 -16.91 -13.64 -18.06
N ASP A 68 -18.10 -13.15 -18.40
CA ASP A 68 -19.34 -13.87 -18.14
C ASP A 68 -19.49 -15.08 -19.08
N ARG A 69 -20.60 -15.81 -18.95
CA ARG A 69 -20.87 -17.00 -19.78
C ARG A 69 -20.98 -16.69 -21.26
N ASP A 70 -21.44 -15.49 -21.59
CA ASP A 70 -21.58 -15.00 -22.96
C ASP A 70 -20.26 -14.42 -23.52
N GLY A 71 -19.16 -14.53 -22.76
CA GLY A 71 -17.84 -14.07 -23.14
C GLY A 71 -17.61 -12.57 -23.00
N ARG A 72 -18.56 -11.83 -22.40
CA ARG A 72 -18.45 -10.38 -22.18
C ARG A 72 -17.61 -10.10 -20.94
N VAL A 73 -16.78 -9.07 -21.05
CA VAL A 73 -15.90 -8.63 -19.96
C VAL A 73 -16.70 -7.92 -18.87
N LEU A 74 -16.62 -8.44 -17.65
CA LEU A 74 -17.16 -7.83 -16.44
C LEU A 74 -16.14 -6.87 -15.83
N THR A 75 -16.60 -5.67 -15.49
CA THR A 75 -15.74 -4.57 -15.01
C THR A 75 -16.11 -4.05 -13.63
N SER A 76 -17.32 -4.34 -13.13
CA SER A 76 -17.72 -3.96 -11.77
C SER A 76 -17.39 -5.04 -10.76
N GLU A 77 -16.97 -4.65 -9.56
CA GLU A 77 -16.62 -5.59 -8.49
C GLU A 77 -17.77 -6.55 -8.15
N GLU A 78 -18.99 -6.02 -8.03
CA GLU A 78 -20.19 -6.83 -7.76
C GLU A 78 -20.47 -7.88 -8.83
N SER A 79 -20.31 -7.52 -10.12
CA SER A 79 -20.55 -8.46 -11.22
C SER A 79 -19.47 -9.55 -11.26
N VAL A 80 -18.22 -9.18 -11.01
CA VAL A 80 -17.10 -10.11 -10.91
C VAL A 80 -17.30 -11.08 -9.74
N GLN A 81 -17.64 -10.59 -8.54
CA GLN A 81 -17.92 -11.44 -7.38
C GLN A 81 -19.08 -12.40 -7.61
N ARG A 82 -20.16 -11.93 -8.26
CA ARG A 82 -21.31 -12.77 -8.61
C ARG A 82 -20.95 -13.88 -9.58
N ARG A 83 -20.19 -13.56 -10.63
CA ARG A 83 -19.75 -14.55 -11.62
C ARG A 83 -18.79 -15.58 -11.02
N TRP A 84 -17.92 -15.17 -10.08
CA TRP A 84 -17.10 -16.08 -9.28
C TRP A 84 -17.95 -17.02 -8.44
N LYS A 85 -18.98 -16.50 -7.75
CA LYS A 85 -19.91 -17.31 -6.97
C LYS A 85 -20.62 -18.35 -7.84
N GLU A 86 -21.18 -17.93 -8.98
CA GLU A 86 -21.83 -18.84 -9.93
C GLU A 86 -20.88 -19.94 -10.42
N TYR A 87 -19.62 -19.59 -10.76
CA TYR A 87 -18.63 -20.58 -11.21
C TYR A 87 -18.34 -21.63 -10.13
N PHE A 88 -18.13 -21.21 -8.89
CA PHE A 88 -17.87 -22.13 -7.79
C PHE A 88 -19.11 -22.95 -7.41
N GLU A 89 -20.31 -22.38 -7.46
CA GLU A 89 -21.55 -23.12 -7.24
C GLU A 89 -21.75 -24.21 -8.28
N GLU A 90 -21.46 -23.95 -9.56
CA GLU A 90 -21.50 -25.00 -10.60
C GLU A 90 -20.44 -26.06 -10.37
N LEU A 91 -19.19 -25.66 -10.15
CA LEU A 91 -18.07 -26.57 -9.92
C LEU A 91 -18.30 -27.50 -8.71
N MET A 92 -18.96 -27.00 -7.67
CA MET A 92 -19.22 -27.76 -6.44
C MET A 92 -20.49 -28.61 -6.49
N ASN A 93 -21.41 -28.32 -7.43
CA ASN A 93 -22.68 -29.04 -7.58
C ASN A 93 -22.71 -29.97 -8.82
N GLU A 94 -21.66 -29.99 -9.64
CA GLU A 94 -21.43 -31.08 -10.59
C GLU A 94 -21.10 -32.35 -9.80
N GLU A 95 -22.11 -33.22 -9.61
CA GLU A 95 -21.91 -34.60 -9.16
C GLU A 95 -21.06 -35.35 -10.21
N ASN A 96 -19.97 -35.95 -9.74
CA ASN A 96 -19.15 -36.88 -10.52
C ASN A 96 -19.95 -38.13 -10.91
#